data_AF-A0A1G1G689-F1
#
_entry.id   AF-A0A1G1G689-F1
#
_cell.length_a   1.000
_cell.length_b   1.000
_cell.length_c   1.000
_cell.angle_alpha   90.00
_cell.angle_beta   90.00
_cell.angle_gamma   90.00
#
_symmetry.space_group_name_H-M   'P 1'
#
loop_
_entity.id
_entity.type
_entity.pdbx_description
1 polymer ?
#
loop_
_entity_poly.entity_id
_entity_poly.type
_entity_poly.pdbx_seq_one_letter_code
_entity_poly.pdbx_strand_id
1 'polypeptide(L)'
;MDKKAKDVLILDLKGLTTIADYFIICSGESTTQVKAITELIKDKFDDAGIKPLGIEGLTYSHWVLMDYGDIIIHIFEKETRTYYELEKLWIDAKRVQIE
;
A
#
# COMPACT_ATOMS: atom_id res chain seq x y z
N MET A 1 -5.94 -15.65 13.24
CA MET A 1 -6.60 -14.47 12.65
C MET A 1 -5.67 -13.92 11.58
N ASP A 2 -6.06 -14.11 10.31
CA ASP A 2 -5.23 -13.85 9.14
C ASP A 2 -4.75 -12.39 9.06
N LYS A 3 -3.44 -12.17 9.23
CA LYS A 3 -2.77 -10.89 8.89
C LYS A 3 -2.64 -10.69 7.37
N LYS A 4 -3.34 -11.50 6.56
CA LYS A 4 -3.24 -11.45 5.10
C LYS A 4 -4.04 -10.27 4.59
N ALA A 5 -3.35 -9.30 4.00
CA ALA A 5 -3.98 -8.25 3.23
C ALA A 5 -4.80 -8.85 2.07
N LYS A 6 -5.84 -8.14 1.67
CA LYS A 6 -6.74 -8.52 0.58
C LYS A 6 -6.51 -7.63 -0.64
N ASP A 7 -6.92 -8.14 -1.80
CA ASP A 7 -6.96 -7.39 -3.06
C ASP A 7 -5.66 -6.67 -3.38
N VAL A 8 -4.54 -7.38 -3.22
CA VAL A 8 -3.21 -6.83 -3.48
C VAL A 8 -3.10 -6.53 -4.98
N LEU A 9 -2.82 -5.28 -5.30
CA LEU A 9 -2.64 -4.77 -6.65
C LEU A 9 -1.28 -4.09 -6.71
N ILE A 10 -0.46 -4.48 -7.69
CA ILE A 10 0.82 -3.82 -7.97
C ILE A 10 0.70 -3.10 -9.30
N LEU A 11 1.04 -1.82 -9.30
CA LEU A 11 1.04 -0.95 -10.47
C LEU A 11 2.49 -0.56 -10.79
N ASP A 12 2.92 -0.84 -12.00
CA ASP A 12 4.18 -0.36 -12.56
C ASP A 12 3.96 1.06 -13.13
N LEU A 13 4.64 2.01 -12.52
CA LEU A 13 4.55 3.44 -12.83
C LEU A 13 5.74 3.95 -13.64
N LYS A 14 6.69 3.08 -14.01
CA LYS A 14 7.87 3.47 -14.75
C LYS A 14 7.50 4.11 -16.08
N GLY A 15 7.98 5.34 -16.27
CA GLY A 15 7.70 6.14 -17.46
C GLY A 15 6.33 6.83 -17.47
N LEU A 16 5.50 6.65 -16.43
CA LEU A 16 4.24 7.38 -16.26
C LEU A 16 4.38 8.57 -15.30
N THR A 17 5.20 8.43 -14.26
CA THR A 17 5.44 9.49 -13.27
C THR A 17 6.85 9.40 -12.70
N THR A 18 7.33 10.50 -12.10
CA THR A 18 8.61 10.57 -11.37
C THR A 18 8.42 10.39 -9.86
N ILE A 19 7.20 10.12 -9.40
CA ILE A 19 6.89 10.01 -7.96
C ILE A 19 7.47 8.72 -7.37
N ALA A 20 7.25 7.59 -8.03
CA ALA A 20 7.72 6.27 -7.62
C ALA A 20 7.74 5.33 -8.83
N ASP A 21 8.48 4.23 -8.73
CA ASP A 21 8.52 3.16 -9.73
C ASP A 21 7.32 2.21 -9.60
N TYR A 22 6.89 1.93 -8.36
CA TYR A 22 5.79 1.01 -8.09
C TYR A 22 4.83 1.53 -7.03
N PHE A 23 3.54 1.37 -7.30
CA PHE A 23 2.50 1.41 -6.26
C PHE A 23 2.07 0.01 -5.89
N ILE A 24 1.99 -0.26 -4.60
CA ILE A 24 1.38 -1.46 -4.05
C ILE A 24 0.13 -1.02 -3.30
N ILE A 25 -1.03 -1.53 -3.67
CA ILE A 25 -2.31 -1.20 -3.07
C ILE A 25 -2.89 -2.47 -2.47
N CYS A 26 -3.26 -2.44 -1.19
CA CYS A 26 -3.92 -3.56 -0.53
C CYS A 26 -4.99 -3.10 0.46
N SER A 27 -5.85 -4.04 0.86
CA SER A 27 -6.99 -3.78 1.74
C SER A 27 -6.92 -4.58 3.05
N GLY A 28 -7.35 -3.96 4.14
CA GLY A 28 -7.82 -4.61 5.35
C GLY A 28 -9.34 -4.46 5.49
N GLU A 29 -9.99 -5.44 6.13
CA GLU A 29 -11.42 -5.45 6.43
C GLU A 29 -11.80 -4.54 7.62
N SER A 30 -10.81 -4.01 8.36
CA SER A 30 -11.01 -3.03 9.45
C SER A 30 -9.75 -2.21 9.68
N THR A 31 -9.87 -1.05 10.31
CA THR A 31 -8.73 -0.22 10.75
C THR A 31 -7.71 -0.99 11.61
N THR A 32 -8.16 -1.89 12.49
CA THR A 32 -7.28 -2.79 13.25
C THR A 32 -6.43 -3.68 12.35
N GLN A 33 -7.03 -4.23 11.28
CA GLN A 33 -6.30 -5.04 10.32
C GLN A 33 -5.33 -4.20 9.48
N VAL A 34 -5.74 -2.99 9.06
CA VAL A 34 -4.86 -2.05 8.35
C VAL A 34 -3.62 -1.72 9.17
N LYS A 35 -3.79 -1.43 10.46
CA LYS A 35 -2.67 -1.21 11.39
C LYS A 35 -1.76 -2.44 11.48
N ALA A 36 -2.34 -3.63 11.66
CA ALA A 36 -1.57 -4.88 11.75
C ALA A 36 -0.80 -5.22 10.46
N ILE A 37 -1.36 -4.90 9.28
CA ILE A 37 -0.68 -5.04 7.99
C ILE A 37 0.48 -4.05 7.90
N THR A 38 0.25 -2.79 8.27
CA THR A 38 1.27 -1.73 8.27
C THR A 38 2.46 -2.11 9.16
N GLU A 39 2.19 -2.54 10.39
CA GLU A 39 3.23 -2.96 11.33
C GLU A 39 4.00 -4.18 10.80
N LEU A 40 3.31 -5.17 10.22
CA LEU A 40 3.96 -6.34 9.64
C LEU A 40 4.89 -5.97 8.48
N ILE A 41 4.45 -5.10 7.57
CA ILE A 41 5.29 -4.63 6.46
C ILE A 41 6.50 -3.88 7.00
N LYS A 42 6.29 -2.96 7.93
CA LYS A 42 7.37 -2.20 8.56
C LYS A 42 8.40 -3.13 9.22
N ASP A 43 7.94 -4.11 10.01
CA ASP A 43 8.83 -5.06 10.69
C ASP A 43 9.64 -5.88 9.68
N LYS A 44 9.02 -6.33 8.58
CA LYS A 44 9.72 -7.09 7.53
C LYS A 44 10.76 -6.27 6.77
N PHE A 45 10.47 -5.01 6.51
CA PHE A 45 11.43 -4.10 5.89
C PHE A 45 12.55 -3.73 6.87
N ASP A 46 12.22 -3.53 8.14
CA ASP A 46 13.18 -3.28 9.21
C ASP A 46 14.16 -4.45 9.39
N ASP A 47 13.68 -5.70 9.35
CA ASP A 47 14.51 -6.92 9.37
C ASP A 47 15.49 -6.97 8.17
N ALA A 48 15.11 -6.38 7.04
CA ALA A 48 15.95 -6.26 5.85
C ALA A 48 16.83 -4.99 5.85
N GLY A 49 16.79 -4.17 6.91
CA GLY A 49 17.54 -2.93 7.02
C GLY A 49 16.98 -1.76 6.18
N ILE A 50 15.76 -1.89 5.66
CA ILE A 50 15.10 -0.88 4.81
C ILE A 50 14.16 -0.06 5.69
N LYS A 51 14.36 1.26 5.71
CA LYS A 51 13.51 2.20 6.47
C LYS A 51 12.58 2.96 5.54
N PRO A 52 11.33 3.22 5.96
CA PRO A 52 10.46 4.12 5.22
C PRO A 52 10.99 5.55 5.31
N LEU A 53 10.83 6.32 4.23
CA LEU A 53 10.99 7.77 4.21
C LEU A 53 9.89 8.46 5.03
N GLY A 54 8.68 7.88 5.01
CA GLY A 54 7.54 8.37 5.77
C GLY A 54 6.43 7.33 5.91
N ILE A 55 5.65 7.44 7.00
CA ILE A 55 4.40 6.70 7.19
C ILE A 55 3.33 7.71 7.61
N GLU A 56 2.28 7.83 6.81
CA GLU A 56 1.18 8.76 7.02
C GLU A 56 -0.15 8.04 7.25
N GLY A 57 -1.05 8.65 8.03
CA GLY A 57 -2.42 8.15 8.25
C GLY A 57 -2.57 7.01 9.27
N LEU A 58 -1.48 6.54 9.88
CA LEU A 58 -1.49 5.42 10.83
C LEU A 58 -2.39 5.64 12.04
N THR A 59 -2.53 6.87 12.53
CA THR A 59 -3.34 7.19 13.71
C THR A 59 -4.79 6.71 13.59
N TYR A 60 -5.40 6.88 12.42
CA TYR A 60 -6.79 6.46 12.17
C TYR A 60 -6.88 5.15 11.38
N SER A 61 -5.85 4.82 10.58
CA SER A 61 -5.76 3.55 9.85
C SER A 61 -6.91 3.27 8.86
N HIS A 62 -7.64 4.29 8.42
CA HIS A 62 -8.58 4.17 7.29
C HIS A 62 -7.83 4.10 5.95
N TRP A 63 -6.73 4.84 5.85
CA TRP A 63 -5.79 4.80 4.75
C TRP A 63 -4.42 5.13 5.30
N VAL A 64 -3.49 4.20 5.14
CA VAL A 64 -2.08 4.37 5.47
C VAL A 64 -1.27 4.43 4.19
N LEU A 65 -0.35 5.40 4.11
CA LEU A 65 0.64 5.52 3.05
C LEU A 65 2.01 5.27 3.65
N MET A 66 2.74 4.28 3.11
CA MET A 66 4.13 4.02 3.46
C MET A 66 5.00 4.34 2.25
N ASP A 67 5.92 5.29 2.42
CA ASP A 67 6.83 5.75 1.39
C ASP A 67 8.23 5.14 1.60
N TYR A 68 8.73 4.43 0.59
CA TYR A 68 10.08 3.86 0.55
C TYR A 68 10.92 4.42 -0.62
N GLY A 69 10.51 5.56 -1.19
CA GLY A 69 11.13 6.16 -2.37
C GLY A 69 10.61 5.53 -3.65
N ASP A 70 11.29 4.48 -4.15
CA ASP A 70 10.92 3.83 -5.40
C ASP A 70 9.60 3.05 -5.30
N ILE A 71 9.18 2.70 -4.08
CA ILE A 71 7.94 1.96 -3.81
C ILE A 71 7.09 2.75 -2.82
N ILE A 72 5.82 2.95 -3.19
CA ILE A 72 4.81 3.50 -2.28
C ILE A 72 3.72 2.44 -2.05
N ILE A 73 3.42 2.20 -0.77
CA ILE A 73 2.44 1.20 -0.36
C ILE A 73 1.22 1.91 0.22
N HIS A 74 0.06 1.72 -0.41
CA HIS A 74 -1.23 2.19 0.06
C HIS A 74 -1.99 1.03 0.71
N ILE A 75 -2.29 1.17 2.00
CA ILE A 75 -3.02 0.18 2.78
C ILE A 75 -4.35 0.82 3.18
N PHE A 76 -5.44 0.30 2.63
CA PHE A 76 -6.77 0.84 2.84
C PHE A 76 -7.62 -0.02 3.76
N GLU A 77 -8.50 0.61 4.51
CA GLU A 77 -9.73 -0.04 4.91
C GLU A 77 -10.63 -0.23 3.68
N LYS A 78 -11.25 -1.40 3.55
CA LYS A 78 -12.04 -1.80 2.37
C LYS A 78 -13.09 -0.78 1.92
N GLU A 79 -13.86 -0.23 2.87
CA GLU A 79 -14.86 0.80 2.58
C GLU A 79 -14.19 2.08 2.04
N THR A 80 -13.07 2.47 2.65
CA THR A 80 -12.27 3.62 2.26
C THR A 80 -11.69 3.46 0.84
N ARG A 81 -11.15 2.28 0.48
CA ARG A 81 -10.66 2.00 -0.88
C ARG A 81 -11.77 2.15 -1.93
N THR A 82 -12.97 1.67 -1.59
CA THR A 82 -14.14 1.71 -2.47
C THR A 82 -14.65 3.14 -2.65
N TYR A 83 -14.54 3.98 -1.62
CA TYR A 83 -14.92 5.39 -1.71
C TYR A 83 -13.97 6.22 -2.56
N TYR A 84 -12.65 6.06 -2.38
CA TYR A 84 -11.65 6.87 -3.08
C TYR A 84 -11.33 6.37 -4.50
N GLU A 85 -11.50 5.08 -4.78
CA GLU A 85 -11.25 4.45 -6.09
C GLU A 85 -9.93 4.90 -6.75
N LEU A 86 -8.85 5.06 -5.96
CA LEU A 86 -7.57 5.61 -6.41
C LEU A 86 -6.97 4.91 -7.63
N GLU A 87 -7.30 3.64 -7.82
CA GLU A 87 -6.93 2.83 -8.97
C GLU A 87 -7.39 3.45 -10.31
N LYS A 88 -8.49 4.21 -10.32
CA LYS A 88 -8.99 4.89 -11.51
C LYS A 88 -8.05 5.99 -11.99
N LEU A 89 -7.26 6.59 -11.08
CA LEU A 89 -6.27 7.61 -11.45
C LEU A 89 -5.05 7.01 -12.16
N TRP A 90 -4.85 5.70 -12.04
CA TRP A 90 -3.69 4.98 -12.57
C TRP A 90 -4.11 3.92 -13.60
N ILE A 91 -5.16 4.18 -14.37
CA ILE A 91 -5.70 3.22 -15.34
C ILE A 91 -4.68 2.84 -16.43
N ASP A 92 -3.75 3.75 -16.76
CA ASP A 92 -2.69 3.55 -17.74
C ASP A 92 -1.49 2.76 -17.18
N ALA A 93 -1.44 2.55 -15.85
CA ALA A 93 -0.38 1.79 -15.21
C ALA A 93 -0.54 0.29 -15.48
N LYS A 94 0.58 -0.35 -15.82
CA LYS A 94 0.60 -1.79 -16.03
C LYS A 94 0.42 -2.51 -14.70
N ARG A 95 -0.51 -3.47 -14.66
CA ARG A 95 -0.72 -4.32 -13.48
C ARG A 95 0.31 -5.45 -13.49
N VAL A 96 1.09 -5.56 -12.43
CA VAL A 96 2.02 -6.68 -12.24
C VAL A 96 1.26 -7.82 -11.57
N GLN A 97 1.25 -8.99 -12.20
CA GLN A 97 0.65 -10.19 -11.62
C GLN A 97 1.59 -10.78 -10.56
N ILE A 98 1.01 -11.21 -9.45
CA ILE A 98 1.70 -11.93 -8.37
C ILE A 98 1.28 -13.40 -8.50
N GLU A 99 2.26 -14.30 -8.62
CA GLU A 99 2.05 -15.76 -8.57
C GLU A 99 1.94 -16.27 -7.13
#